data_AF-A0A2I0V9N3-F1
#
_entry.id   AF-A0A2I0V9N3-F1
#
_cell.length_a   1.000
_cell.length_b   1.000
_cell.length_c   1.000
_cell.angle_alpha   90.00
_cell.angle_beta   90.00
_cell.angle_gamma   90.00
#
_symmetry.space_group_name_H-M   'P 1'
#
loop_
_entity.id
_entity.type
_entity.pdbx_description
1 polymer ?
#
loop_
_entity_poly.entity_id
_entity_poly.type
_entity_poly.pdbx_seq_one_letter_code
_entity_poly.pdbx_strand_id
1 'polypeptide(L)'
;MDLSASSSASERVSRWAAIISRHLGEAPGYGSPPLVLTPCISYSPPESSEKVSFETRELRLLLDGHDVEARDWLFRLMEESSLFCPRRRGGNRVFVVPDYNQSMEQQREMTMRRIQFLLERGVFDGWLTGSGVDLEMRKLAMNECLGLYDHSLIVKLGVHFFLW
;
A
#
# COMPACT_ATOMS: atom_id res chain seq x y z
N MET A 1 -35.02 23.36 45.43
CA MET A 1 -36.16 22.94 44.58
C MET A 1 -35.61 22.84 43.17
N ASP A 2 -35.02 21.69 42.85
CA ASP A 2 -34.29 21.46 41.59
C ASP A 2 -35.00 20.36 40.80
N LEU A 3 -35.64 20.67 39.68
CA LEU A 3 -36.02 19.70 38.64
C LEU A 3 -36.36 20.43 37.32
N SER A 4 -35.40 20.59 36.39
CA SER A 4 -35.74 20.92 34.98
C SER A 4 -34.64 20.66 33.93
N ALA A 5 -33.79 19.63 34.08
CA ALA A 5 -32.74 19.34 33.09
C ALA A 5 -32.89 17.99 32.33
N SER A 6 -33.94 17.19 32.60
CA SER A 6 -34.02 15.80 32.13
C SER A 6 -34.72 15.59 30.77
N SER A 7 -35.54 16.52 30.27
CA SER A 7 -36.36 16.27 29.06
C SER A 7 -35.57 16.36 27.73
N SER A 8 -34.50 17.17 27.67
CA SER A 8 -33.84 17.51 26.39
C SER A 8 -32.97 16.38 25.81
N ALA A 9 -32.41 15.51 26.66
CA ALA A 9 -31.56 14.40 26.23
C ALA A 9 -32.39 13.26 25.63
N SER A 10 -33.52 12.92 26.27
CA SER A 10 -34.44 11.88 25.80
C SER A 10 -35.07 12.24 24.45
N GLU A 11 -35.53 13.49 24.29
CA GLU A 11 -36.09 13.98 23.02
C GLU A 11 -35.07 14.02 21.87
N ARG A 12 -33.79 14.26 22.18
CA ARG A 12 -32.71 14.18 21.20
C ARG A 12 -32.47 12.75 20.76
N VAL A 13 -32.41 11.80 21.70
CA VAL A 13 -32.21 10.38 21.40
C VAL A 13 -33.40 9.84 20.58
N SER A 14 -34.63 10.19 20.93
CA SER A 14 -35.83 9.81 20.16
C SER A 14 -35.82 10.40 18.75
N ARG A 15 -35.39 11.66 18.57
CA ARG A 15 -35.23 12.25 17.23
C ARG A 15 -34.17 11.54 16.41
N TRP A 16 -33.02 11.23 17.00
CA TRP A 16 -31.94 10.51 16.32
C TRP A 16 -32.36 9.11 15.92
N ALA A 17 -33.02 8.36 16.81
CA ALA A 17 -33.54 7.03 16.51
C ALA A 17 -34.57 7.07 15.38
N ALA A 18 -35.45 8.08 15.36
CA ALA A 18 -36.44 8.25 14.29
C ALA A 18 -35.79 8.58 12.93
N ILE A 19 -34.75 9.42 12.92
CA ILE A 19 -33.99 9.75 11.70
C ILE A 19 -33.27 8.51 11.16
N ILE A 20 -32.57 7.76 12.01
CA ILE A 20 -31.87 6.53 11.62
C ILE A 20 -32.87 5.48 11.13
N SER A 21 -33.98 5.28 11.86
CA SER A 21 -35.00 4.30 11.48
C SER A 21 -35.68 4.66 10.15
N ARG A 22 -35.86 5.96 9.84
CA ARG A 22 -36.36 6.41 8.53
C ARG A 22 -35.34 6.23 7.39
N HIS A 23 -34.04 6.26 7.69
CA HIS A 23 -32.99 6.00 6.72
C HIS A 23 -32.73 4.50 6.49
N LEU A 24 -32.96 3.66 7.51
CA LEU A 24 -32.76 2.22 7.44
C LEU A 24 -34.03 1.44 7.08
N GLY A 25 -35.20 2.05 7.24
CA GLY A 25 -36.48 1.49 6.80
C GLY A 25 -36.54 1.50 5.28
N GLU A 26 -36.70 0.33 4.68
CA GLU A 26 -36.88 0.13 3.25
C GLU A 26 -37.96 1.08 2.71
N ALA A 27 -37.56 1.94 1.75
CA ALA A 27 -38.53 2.69 0.98
C ALA A 27 -39.46 1.71 0.24
N PRO A 28 -40.79 1.93 0.26
CA PRO A 28 -41.71 1.10 -0.50
C PRO A 28 -41.32 1.16 -1.97
N GLY A 29 -41.19 -0.02 -2.58
CA GLY A 29 -40.64 -0.23 -3.91
C GLY A 29 -41.24 0.71 -4.96
N TYR A 30 -40.42 1.65 -5.41
CA TYR A 30 -40.46 2.21 -6.74
C TYR A 30 -39.02 2.24 -7.24
N GLY A 31 -38.78 1.50 -8.31
CA GLY A 31 -37.46 1.30 -8.92
C GLY A 31 -36.73 2.63 -9.13
N SER A 32 -35.84 2.95 -8.20
CA SER A 32 -34.82 3.97 -8.40
C SER A 32 -33.66 3.24 -9.08
N PRO A 33 -33.14 3.75 -10.21
CA PRO A 33 -31.94 3.17 -10.80
C PRO A 33 -30.83 3.19 -9.74
N PRO A 34 -29.89 2.22 -9.75
CA PRO A 34 -28.76 2.24 -8.85
C PRO A 34 -28.11 3.62 -8.94
N LEU A 35 -27.91 4.25 -7.78
CA LEU A 35 -27.37 5.61 -7.60
C LEU A 35 -26.43 5.96 -8.77
N VAL A 36 -26.89 6.81 -9.69
CA VAL A 36 -26.03 7.33 -10.75
C VAL A 36 -24.96 8.13 -10.03
N LEU A 37 -23.77 7.55 -9.91
CA LEU A 37 -22.62 8.22 -9.32
C LEU A 37 -22.47 9.54 -10.08
N THR A 38 -22.63 10.66 -9.36
CA THR A 38 -22.33 11.97 -9.93
C THR A 38 -20.90 11.95 -10.47
N PRO A 39 -20.61 12.62 -11.62
CA PRO A 39 -19.28 12.56 -12.25
C PRO A 39 -18.13 12.91 -11.30
N CYS A 40 -18.41 13.68 -10.25
CA CYS A 40 -17.49 14.08 -9.20
C CYS A 40 -17.15 12.97 -8.17
N ILE A 41 -17.86 11.83 -8.19
CA ILE A 41 -17.63 10.66 -7.33
C ILE A 41 -17.14 9.45 -8.16
N SER A 42 -17.31 9.46 -9.48
CA SER A 42 -16.71 8.45 -10.36
C SER A 42 -15.24 8.75 -10.62
N TYR A 43 -14.35 8.27 -9.76
CA TYR A 43 -12.93 8.22 -10.08
C TYR A 43 -12.67 7.08 -11.06
N SER A 44 -12.36 7.43 -12.31
CA SER A 44 -11.73 6.51 -13.25
C SER A 44 -10.23 6.78 -13.19
N PRO A 45 -9.41 5.80 -12.78
CA PRO A 45 -8.00 6.04 -12.65
C PRO A 45 -7.36 6.30 -14.02
N PRO A 46 -6.33 7.16 -14.13
CA PRO A 46 -5.68 7.49 -15.41
C PRO A 46 -5.29 6.26 -16.22
N GLU A 47 -4.82 5.19 -15.57
CA GLU A 47 -4.48 3.93 -16.23
C GLU A 47 -5.65 3.22 -16.94
N SER A 48 -6.89 3.62 -16.69
CA SER A 48 -8.09 3.06 -17.34
C SER A 48 -8.48 3.75 -18.65
N SER A 49 -8.04 4.98 -18.88
CA SER A 49 -8.42 5.79 -20.05
C SER A 49 -7.23 6.29 -20.86
N GLU A 50 -6.08 6.50 -20.22
CA GLU A 50 -4.90 7.05 -20.86
C GLU A 50 -4.10 5.97 -21.59
N LYS A 51 -3.84 6.21 -22.87
CA LYS A 51 -2.88 5.42 -23.64
C LYS A 51 -1.51 6.04 -23.45
N VAL A 52 -0.56 5.24 -22.99
CA VAL A 52 0.84 5.66 -22.87
C VAL A 52 1.40 5.93 -24.27
N SER A 53 1.80 7.17 -24.53
CA SER A 53 2.28 7.64 -25.85
C SER A 53 3.81 7.62 -26.00
N PHE A 54 4.53 7.21 -24.95
CA PHE A 54 5.99 7.17 -24.91
C PHE A 54 6.48 5.76 -24.57
N GLU A 55 7.74 5.47 -24.87
CA GLU A 55 8.35 4.21 -24.51
C GLU A 55 8.64 4.15 -23.00
N THR A 56 7.93 3.27 -22.29
CA THR A 56 8.05 3.15 -20.82
C THR A 56 9.41 2.67 -20.37
N ARG A 57 10.09 1.87 -21.20
CA ARG A 57 11.45 1.38 -20.91
C ARG A 57 12.46 2.50 -20.90
N GLU A 58 12.43 3.36 -21.92
CA GLU A 58 13.30 4.56 -22.01
C GLU A 58 13.03 5.51 -20.84
N LEU A 59 11.75 5.72 -20.48
CA LEU A 59 11.42 6.54 -19.31
C LEU A 59 11.98 5.93 -18.02
N ARG A 60 11.91 4.60 -17.85
CA ARG A 60 12.49 3.92 -16.67
C ARG A 60 14.01 4.05 -16.62
N LEU A 61 14.71 3.92 -17.74
CA LEU A 61 16.16 4.16 -17.81
C LEU A 61 16.50 5.59 -17.35
N LEU A 62 15.70 6.57 -17.75
CA LEU A 62 15.87 7.97 -17.34
C LEU A 62 15.57 8.21 -15.86
N LEU A 63 14.48 7.62 -15.32
CA LEU A 63 14.02 7.88 -13.95
C LEU A 63 14.78 7.09 -12.90
N ASP A 64 15.06 5.81 -13.15
CA ASP A 64 15.78 4.95 -12.19
C ASP A 64 17.29 5.18 -12.25
N GLY A 65 17.80 5.56 -13.44
CA GLY A 65 19.20 5.91 -13.70
C GLY A 65 20.20 4.75 -13.67
N HIS A 66 19.94 3.66 -12.94
CA HIS A 66 20.84 2.51 -12.80
C HIS A 66 20.11 1.24 -12.33
N ASP A 67 20.72 0.08 -12.62
CA ASP A 67 20.34 -1.25 -12.10
C ASP A 67 18.84 -1.60 -12.26
N VAL A 68 18.22 -1.20 -13.37
CA VAL A 68 16.78 -1.38 -13.63
C VAL A 68 16.37 -2.85 -13.55
N GLU A 69 17.19 -3.76 -14.07
CA GLU A 69 16.93 -5.20 -14.03
C GLU A 69 16.93 -5.75 -12.61
N ALA A 70 17.79 -5.22 -11.73
CA ALA A 70 17.83 -5.62 -10.32
C ALA A 70 16.59 -5.13 -9.57
N ARG A 71 16.14 -3.90 -9.85
CA ARG A 71 14.89 -3.34 -9.32
C ARG A 71 13.69 -4.20 -9.73
N ASP A 72 13.59 -4.51 -11.02
CA ASP A 72 12.50 -5.33 -11.57
C ASP A 72 12.53 -6.77 -11.07
N TRP A 73 13.72 -7.34 -10.84
CA TRP A 73 13.85 -8.66 -10.21
C TRP A 73 13.34 -8.66 -8.77
N LEU A 74 13.71 -7.65 -7.98
CA LEU A 74 13.30 -7.55 -6.58
C LEU A 74 11.77 -7.33 -6.45
N PHE A 75 11.16 -6.49 -7.29
CA PHE A 75 9.70 -6.33 -7.28
C PHE A 75 8.97 -7.61 -7.66
N ARG A 76 9.44 -8.35 -8.67
CA ARG A 76 8.87 -9.67 -9.00
C ARG A 76 8.95 -10.65 -7.82
N LEU A 77 10.09 -10.67 -7.13
CA LEU A 77 10.28 -11.50 -5.93
C LEU A 77 9.25 -11.17 -4.84
N MET A 78 8.96 -9.88 -4.62
CA MET A 78 7.97 -9.43 -3.65
C MET A 78 6.55 -9.80 -4.10
N GLU A 79 6.21 -9.61 -5.37
CA GLU A 79 4.89 -9.93 -5.94
C GLU A 79 4.54 -11.43 -5.83
N GLU A 80 5.54 -12.30 -5.90
CA GLU A 80 5.40 -13.77 -5.78
C GLU A 80 5.13 -14.25 -4.34
N SER A 81 5.34 -13.40 -3.33
CA SER A 81 5.29 -13.80 -1.92
C SER A 81 4.15 -13.12 -1.16
N SER A 82 3.36 -13.92 -0.43
CA SER A 82 2.28 -13.40 0.42
C SER A 82 2.77 -12.50 1.56
N LEU A 83 4.06 -12.55 1.90
CA LEU A 83 4.68 -11.69 2.93
C LEU A 83 4.64 -10.20 2.56
N PHE A 84 4.55 -9.88 1.26
CA PHE A 84 4.50 -8.51 0.74
C PHE A 84 3.08 -8.09 0.33
N CYS A 85 2.09 -8.90 0.71
CA CYS A 85 0.67 -8.63 0.54
C CYS A 85 0.30 -8.18 -0.90
N PRO A 86 0.55 -9.02 -1.92
CA PRO A 86 0.26 -8.68 -3.30
C PRO A 86 -1.24 -8.44 -3.52
N ARG A 87 -1.58 -7.38 -4.24
CA ARG A 87 -2.95 -6.95 -4.56
C ARG A 87 -3.09 -6.75 -6.06
N ARG A 88 -4.08 -7.38 -6.67
CA ARG A 88 -4.43 -7.15 -8.08
C ARG A 88 -5.32 -5.91 -8.20
N ARG A 89 -4.92 -4.94 -9.04
CA ARG A 89 -5.71 -3.74 -9.36
C ARG A 89 -5.62 -3.44 -10.86
N GLY A 90 -6.71 -2.91 -11.43
CA GLY A 90 -6.74 -2.48 -12.84
C GLY A 90 -6.54 -3.62 -13.85
N GLY A 91 -7.09 -4.80 -13.57
CA GLY A 91 -6.95 -5.99 -14.42
C GLY A 91 -5.73 -6.84 -14.02
N ASN A 92 -4.64 -6.72 -14.78
CA ASN A 92 -3.49 -7.65 -14.69
C ASN A 92 -2.28 -7.14 -13.90
N ARG A 93 -2.36 -5.95 -13.27
CA ARG A 93 -1.24 -5.41 -12.48
C ARG A 93 -1.30 -5.91 -11.04
N VAL A 94 -0.15 -6.37 -10.54
CA VAL A 94 0.04 -6.74 -9.14
C VAL A 94 0.81 -5.62 -8.46
N PHE A 95 0.34 -5.20 -7.30
CA PHE A 95 1.02 -4.22 -6.45
C PHE A 95 1.30 -4.84 -5.09
N VAL A 96 2.46 -4.56 -4.53
CA VAL A 96 2.81 -4.95 -3.16
C VAL A 96 2.69 -3.74 -2.24
N VAL A 97 2.15 -3.95 -1.04
CA VAL A 97 1.94 -2.87 -0.06
C VAL A 97 1.89 -3.45 1.35
N PRO A 98 2.45 -2.79 2.38
CA PRO A 98 2.32 -3.25 3.75
C PRO A 98 0.85 -3.36 4.21
N ASP A 99 0.57 -4.32 5.09
CA ASP A 99 -0.75 -4.46 5.71
C ASP A 99 -0.92 -3.50 6.88
N TYR A 100 -1.43 -2.31 6.62
CA TYR A 100 -1.63 -1.27 7.64
C TYR A 100 -2.68 -1.61 8.73
N ASN A 101 -3.31 -2.78 8.70
CA ASN A 101 -4.28 -3.20 9.72
C ASN A 101 -3.67 -4.03 10.86
N GLN A 102 -2.35 -4.28 10.83
CA GLN A 102 -1.65 -5.06 11.84
C GLN A 102 -1.15 -4.19 13.01
N SER A 103 -1.00 -4.80 14.19
CA SER A 103 -0.37 -4.15 15.34
C SER A 103 1.12 -3.89 15.08
N MET A 104 1.73 -3.04 15.90
CA MET A 104 3.16 -2.76 15.83
C MET A 104 4.01 -4.03 16.02
N GLU A 105 3.62 -4.91 16.94
CA GLU A 105 4.30 -6.17 17.24
C GLU A 105 4.24 -7.13 16.04
N GLN A 106 3.05 -7.24 15.44
CA GLN A 106 2.85 -8.04 14.23
C GLN A 106 3.68 -7.51 13.07
N GLN A 107 3.72 -6.19 12.88
CA GLN A 107 4.57 -5.57 11.85
C GLN A 107 6.06 -5.85 12.09
N ARG A 108 6.55 -5.76 13.34
CA ARG A 108 7.94 -6.10 13.67
C ARG A 108 8.27 -7.55 13.33
N GLU A 109 7.39 -8.48 13.65
CA GLU A 109 7.55 -9.88 13.29
C GLU A 109 7.57 -10.07 11.77
N MET A 110 6.61 -9.46 11.06
CA MET A 110 6.52 -9.53 9.60
C MET A 110 7.74 -8.93 8.91
N THR A 111 8.29 -7.83 9.42
CA THR A 111 9.54 -7.25 8.92
C THR A 111 10.70 -8.23 9.03
N MET A 112 10.85 -8.92 10.16
CA MET A 112 11.90 -9.94 10.30
C MET A 112 11.69 -11.13 9.34
N ARG A 113 10.45 -11.60 9.17
CA ARG A 113 10.13 -12.66 8.20
C ARG A 113 10.42 -12.24 6.76
N ARG A 114 10.14 -10.99 6.38
CA ARG A 114 10.49 -10.43 5.07
C ARG A 114 12.01 -10.39 4.88
N ILE A 115 12.77 -9.93 5.88
CA ILE A 115 14.24 -9.92 5.83
C ILE A 115 14.79 -11.34 5.63
N GLN A 116 14.27 -12.32 6.38
CA GLN A 116 14.66 -13.71 6.22
C GLN A 116 14.36 -14.23 4.80
N PHE A 117 13.17 -13.96 4.28
CA PHE A 117 12.80 -14.33 2.91
C PHE A 117 13.73 -13.71 1.86
N LEU A 118 14.07 -12.42 2.00
CA LEU A 118 14.99 -11.73 1.09
C LEU A 118 16.40 -12.33 1.15
N LEU A 119 16.87 -12.67 2.36
CA LEU A 119 18.15 -13.34 2.57
C LEU A 119 18.19 -14.71 1.89
N GLU A 120 17.16 -15.55 2.08
CA GLU A 120 17.06 -16.88 1.46
C GLU A 120 17.04 -16.84 -0.07
N ARG A 121 16.72 -15.69 -0.66
CA ARG A 121 16.67 -15.45 -2.10
C ARG A 121 17.92 -14.74 -2.64
N GLY A 122 18.95 -14.55 -1.82
CA GLY A 122 20.22 -13.95 -2.24
C GLY A 122 20.16 -12.44 -2.51
N VAL A 123 19.15 -11.74 -1.97
CA VAL A 123 19.02 -10.28 -2.18
C VAL A 123 20.23 -9.52 -1.63
N PHE A 124 20.81 -10.01 -0.53
CA PHE A 124 21.93 -9.38 0.16
C PHE A 124 23.30 -9.93 -0.27
N ASP A 125 23.37 -10.73 -1.32
CA ASP A 125 24.63 -11.33 -1.78
C ASP A 125 25.64 -10.25 -2.16
N GLY A 126 26.80 -10.30 -1.53
CA GLY A 126 27.87 -9.33 -1.74
C GLY A 126 27.70 -8.00 -1.01
N TRP A 127 26.60 -7.73 -0.29
CA TRP A 127 26.38 -6.42 0.35
C TRP A 127 27.41 -6.05 1.44
N LEU A 128 28.07 -7.05 2.03
CA LEU A 128 29.13 -6.90 3.05
C LEU A 128 30.52 -7.32 2.56
N THR A 129 30.59 -8.15 1.52
CA THR A 129 31.84 -8.81 1.09
C THR A 129 32.29 -8.39 -0.30
N GLY A 130 31.37 -7.84 -1.09
CA GLY A 130 31.65 -7.32 -2.41
C GLY A 130 32.38 -5.98 -2.36
N SER A 131 32.99 -5.61 -3.48
CA SER A 131 33.59 -4.30 -3.66
C SER A 131 33.44 -3.85 -5.12
N GLY A 132 33.47 -2.54 -5.35
CA GLY A 132 33.33 -1.95 -6.68
C GLY A 132 32.05 -1.15 -6.85
N VAL A 133 32.08 -0.20 -7.78
CA VAL A 133 30.99 0.77 -8.01
C VAL A 133 29.69 0.06 -8.39
N ASP A 134 29.74 -0.90 -9.30
CA ASP A 134 28.53 -1.60 -9.78
C ASP A 134 27.80 -2.32 -8.65
N LEU A 135 28.54 -2.91 -7.70
CA LEU A 135 27.94 -3.62 -6.57
C LEU A 135 27.30 -2.65 -5.56
N GLU A 136 27.94 -1.51 -5.30
CA GLU A 136 27.36 -0.45 -4.48
C GLU A 136 26.11 0.16 -5.13
N MET A 137 26.13 0.40 -6.45
CA MET A 137 24.96 0.91 -7.18
C MET A 137 23.81 -0.08 -7.15
N ARG A 138 24.08 -1.38 -7.32
CA ARG A 138 23.06 -2.44 -7.19
C ARG A 138 22.48 -2.49 -5.77
N LYS A 139 23.32 -2.38 -4.74
CA LYS A 139 22.91 -2.31 -3.33
C LYS A 139 22.00 -1.09 -3.10
N LEU A 140 22.35 0.08 -3.62
CA LEU A 140 21.54 1.30 -3.52
C LEU A 140 20.19 1.15 -4.24
N ALA A 141 20.18 0.63 -5.47
CA ALA A 141 18.95 0.39 -6.23
C ALA A 141 17.98 -0.55 -5.49
N MET A 142 18.48 -1.67 -4.95
CA MET A 142 17.67 -2.59 -4.16
C MET A 142 17.18 -1.95 -2.85
N ASN A 143 18.04 -1.18 -2.18
CA ASN A 143 17.68 -0.47 -0.95
C ASN A 143 16.54 0.55 -1.20
N GLU A 144 16.59 1.30 -2.30
CA GLU A 144 15.51 2.20 -2.70
C GLU A 144 14.19 1.47 -2.94
N CYS A 145 14.20 0.33 -3.65
CA CYS A 145 13.00 -0.48 -3.87
C CYS A 145 12.37 -0.99 -2.56
N LEU A 146 13.19 -1.45 -1.62
CA LEU A 146 12.72 -1.88 -0.31
C LEU A 146 12.14 -0.70 0.50
N GLY A 147 12.74 0.48 0.39
CA GLY A 147 12.24 1.71 1.01
C GLY A 147 10.92 2.21 0.40
N LEU A 148 10.72 2.03 -0.90
CA LEU A 148 9.45 2.31 -1.58
C LEU A 148 8.33 1.39 -1.08
N TYR A 149 8.64 0.15 -0.75
CA TYR A 149 7.68 -0.78 -0.18
C TYR A 149 7.37 -0.47 1.29
N ASP A 150 8.37 -0.42 2.16
CA ASP A 150 8.19 -0.19 3.59
C ASP A 150 9.38 0.52 4.23
N HIS A 151 9.12 1.66 4.84
CA HIS A 151 10.13 2.43 5.56
C HIS A 151 10.69 1.68 6.78
N SER A 152 9.87 0.88 7.47
CA SER A 152 10.35 0.12 8.64
C SER A 152 11.36 -0.96 8.26
N LEU A 153 11.09 -1.66 7.14
CA LEU A 153 12.01 -2.62 6.55
C LEU A 153 13.35 -1.97 6.21
N ILE A 154 13.34 -0.81 5.56
CA ILE A 154 14.60 -0.19 5.12
C ILE A 154 15.41 0.37 6.28
N VAL A 155 14.77 0.93 7.31
CA VAL A 155 15.49 1.36 8.51
C VAL A 155 16.17 0.18 9.21
N LYS A 156 15.48 -0.98 9.29
CA LYS A 156 16.02 -2.17 9.93
C LYS A 156 17.27 -2.70 9.20
N LEU A 157 17.25 -2.70 7.86
CA LEU A 157 18.38 -3.09 7.01
C LEU A 157 19.48 -2.02 7.00
N GLY A 158 19.09 -0.75 6.92
CA GLY A 158 19.96 0.42 6.83
C GLY A 158 20.95 0.50 7.99
N VAL A 159 20.45 0.30 9.21
CA VAL A 159 21.30 0.27 10.41
C VAL A 159 22.36 -0.83 10.33
N HIS A 160 22.05 -1.99 9.73
CA HIS A 160 22.99 -3.11 9.65
C HIS A 160 24.00 -3.00 8.51
N PHE A 161 23.57 -2.54 7.32
CA PHE A 161 24.40 -2.57 6.12
C PHE A 161 25.08 -1.23 5.75
N PHE A 162 24.67 -0.12 6.37
CA PHE A 162 25.18 1.22 6.03
C PHE A 162 25.69 2.02 7.23
N LEU A 163 25.22 1.75 8.45
CA LEU A 163 25.58 2.52 9.64
C LEU A 163 26.44 1.76 10.66
N TRP A 164 26.55 0.45 10.52
CA TRP A 164 27.36 -0.41 11.38
C TRP A 164 28.51 -0.99 10.57
#